data_AF-A0A2D6XFG0-F1
#
_entry.id   AF-A0A2D6XFG0-F1
#
_cell.length_a   1.000
_cell.length_b   1.000
_cell.length_c   1.000
_cell.angle_alpha   90.00
_cell.angle_beta   90.00
_cell.angle_gamma   90.00
#
_symmetry.space_group_name_H-M   'P 1'
#
loop_
_entity.id
_entity.type
_entity.pdbx_description
1 polymer ?
#
loop_
_entity_poly.entity_id
_entity_poly.type
_entity_poly.pdbx_seq_one_letter_code
_entity_poly.pdbx_strand_id
1 'polypeptide(L)' 'MISIKKNDSFPKWIQVFAFGKFIDEVQGQSKALRMATQLAKENEQTHINMFGKVRKLEL' A
#
# COMPACT_ATOMS: atom_id res chain seq x y z
N MET A 1 -2.95 8.31 -5.82
CA MET A 1 -3.26 7.68 -4.52
C MET A 1 -2.60 6.31 -4.44
N ILE A 2 -1.93 6.01 -3.34
CA ILE A 2 -1.32 4.70 -3.06
C ILE A 2 -2.28 3.89 -2.20
N SER A 3 -2.47 2.61 -2.52
CA SER A 3 -3.44 1.72 -1.84
C SER A 3 -2.83 0.36 -1.53
N ILE A 4 -3.14 -0.14 -0.34
CA ILE A 4 -2.81 -1.49 0.13
C ILE A 4 -4.13 -2.26 0.25
N LYS A 5 -4.25 -3.38 -0.46
CA LYS A 5 -5.44 -4.24 -0.47
C LYS A 5 -5.07 -5.67 -0.09
N LYS A 6 -5.96 -6.39 0.59
CA LYS A 6 -5.79 -7.84 0.77
C LYS A 6 -6.17 -8.53 -0.53
N ASN A 7 -5.49 -9.62 -0.86
CA ASN A 7 -5.95 -10.52 -1.89
C ASN A 7 -7.12 -11.35 -1.33
N ASP A 8 -8.29 -11.27 -1.97
CA ASP A 8 -9.51 -11.94 -1.49
C ASP A 8 -9.42 -13.47 -1.63
N SER A 9 -8.68 -13.97 -2.61
CA SER A 9 -8.45 -15.41 -2.80
C SER A 9 -7.33 -15.95 -1.90
N PHE A 10 -6.35 -15.11 -1.57
CA PHE A 10 -5.19 -15.50 -0.77
C PHE A 10 -4.89 -14.48 0.34
N PRO A 11 -5.55 -14.55 1.51
CA PRO A 11 -5.51 -13.49 2.53
C PRO A 11 -4.13 -13.19 3.14
N LYS A 12 -3.16 -14.10 2.96
CA LYS A 12 -1.76 -13.91 3.38
C LYS A 12 -1.00 -12.93 2.47
N TRP A 13 -1.51 -12.71 1.26
CA TRP A 13 -0.94 -11.84 0.26
C TRP A 13 -1.64 -10.48 0.26
N ILE A 14 -0.83 -9.45 0.12
CA ILE A 14 -1.24 -8.06 0.19
C ILE A 14 -0.70 -7.36 -1.05
N GLN A 15 -1.62 -6.75 -1.79
CA GLN A 15 -1.36 -6.07 -3.04
C GLN A 15 -1.13 -4.58 -2.78
N VAL A 16 -0.11 -4.03 -3.41
CA VAL A 16 0.23 -2.60 -3.37
C VAL A 16 -0.05 -2.00 -4.75
N PHE A 17 -0.83 -0.93 -4.74
CA PHE A 17 -1.18 -0.16 -5.93
C PHE A 17 -0.69 1.27 -5.77
N ALA A 18 -0.21 1.87 -6.86
CA ALA A 18 0.11 3.29 -6.92
C ALA A 18 -0.58 3.89 -8.15
N PHE A 19 -1.40 4.93 -7.91
CA PHE A 19 -2.07 5.68 -8.97
C PHE A 19 -2.88 4.80 -9.93
N GLY A 20 -3.58 3.81 -9.37
CA GLY A 20 -4.41 2.85 -10.13
C GLY A 20 -3.64 1.70 -10.78
N LYS A 21 -2.31 1.71 -10.72
CA LYS A 21 -1.47 0.63 -11.26
C LYS A 21 -1.12 -0.37 -10.17
N PHE A 22 -1.20 -1.66 -10.50
CA PHE A 22 -0.64 -2.72 -9.67
C PHE A 22 0.88 -2.61 -9.68
N ILE A 23 1.49 -2.57 -8.50
CA ILE A 23 2.95 -2.43 -8.35
C ILE A 23 3.56 -3.78 -7.99
N ASP A 24 3.09 -4.38 -6.90
CA ASP A 24 3.62 -5.65 -6.40
C ASP A 24 2.62 -6.31 -5.44
N GLU A 25 2.83 -7.60 -5.17
CA GLU A 25 2.12 -8.38 -4.17
C GLU A 25 3.12 -9.03 -3.20
N VAL A 26 2.91 -8.81 -1.90
CA VAL A 26 3.82 -9.27 -0.85
C VAL A 26 3.09 -10.00 0.25
N GLN A 27 3.81 -10.91 0.90
CA GLN A 27 3.33 -11.50 2.14
C GLN A 27 3.65 -10.60 3.32
N GLY A 28 2.64 -10.33 4.15
CA GLY A 28 2.78 -9.61 5.40
C GLY A 28 2.61 -8.09 5.30
N GLN A 29 1.88 -7.54 6.27
CA GLN A 29 1.47 -6.13 6.30
C GLN A 29 2.67 -5.17 6.40
N SER A 30 3.69 -5.51 7.19
CA SER A 30 4.86 -4.65 7.38
C SER A 30 5.63 -4.42 6.08
N LYS A 31 5.74 -5.45 5.22
CA LYS A 31 6.41 -5.33 3.92
C LYS A 31 5.60 -4.46 2.96
N ALA A 32 4.28 -4.67 2.90
CA ALA A 32 3.38 -3.86 2.09
C ALA A 32 3.37 -2.38 2.51
N LEU A 33 3.31 -2.11 3.82
CA LEU A 33 3.40 -0.76 4.36
C LEU A 33 4.73 -0.10 4.03
N ARG A 34 5.86 -0.79 4.22
CA ARG A 34 7.18 -0.24 3.88
C ARG A 34 7.26 0.19 2.42
N MET A 35 6.78 -0.64 1.49
CA MET A 35 6.75 -0.30 0.07
C MET A 35 5.82 0.88 -0.21
N ALA A 36 4.61 0.87 0.34
CA ALA A 36 3.66 1.96 0.16
C ALA A 36 4.19 3.30 0.71
N THR A 37 4.87 3.29 1.87
CA THR A 37 5.51 4.47 2.45
C THR A 37 6.66 4.98 1.58
N GLN A 38 7.48 4.08 1.04
CA GLN A 38 8.57 4.45 0.14
C GLN A 38 8.03 5.12 -1.13
N LEU A 39 7.04 4.50 -1.78
CA LEU A 39 6.34 5.06 -2.94
C LEU A 39 5.70 6.41 -2.61
N ALA A 40 5.17 6.57 -1.39
CA ALA A 40 4.56 7.81 -0.95
C ALA A 40 5.59 8.93 -0.80
N LYS A 41 6.77 8.63 -0.23
CA LYS A 41 7.90 9.58 -0.14
C LYS A 41 8.35 10.04 -1.52
N GLU A 42 8.54 9.10 -2.44
CA GLU A 42 9.01 9.37 -3.81
C GLU A 42 8.03 10.20 -4.64
N ASN A 43 6.75 10.18 -4.29
CA ASN A 43 5.68 10.86 -5.03
C ASN A 43 4.97 11.95 -4.19
N GLU A 44 5.61 12.41 -3.11
CA GLU A 44 5.12 13.50 -2.24
C GLU A 44 3.69 13.28 -1.70
N GLN A 45 3.32 12.03 -1.44
CA GLN A 45 2.01 11.66 -0.93
C GLN A 45 2.01 11.59 0.60
N THR A 46 1.15 12.39 1.24
CA THR A 46 1.01 12.40 2.70
C THR A 46 0.05 11.35 3.25
N HIS A 47 -0.70 10.66 2.37
CA HIS A 47 -1.74 9.72 2.74
C HIS A 47 -1.70 8.44 1.90
N ILE A 48 -2.04 7.32 2.53
CA ILE A 48 -2.24 6.03 1.85
C ILE A 48 -3.60 5.44 2.22
N ASN A 49 -4.20 4.69 1.30
CA ASN A 49 -5.34 3.84 1.64
C ASN A 49 -4.81 2.50 2.14
N MET A 50 -5.02 2.18 3.41
CA MET A 50 -4.69 0.87 3.97
C MET A 50 -5.96 0.09 4.26
N PHE A 51 -6.21 -0.95 3.47
CA PHE A 51 -7.35 -1.87 3.62
C PHE A 51 -8.70 -1.14 3.69
N GLY A 52 -8.89 -0.12 2.85
CA GLY A 52 -10.11 0.68 2.80
C GLY A 52 -10.12 1.90 3.74
N LYS A 53 -9.08 2.07 4.58
CA LYS A 53 -8.97 3.21 5.51
C LYS A 53 -7.84 4.14 5.10
N VAL A 54 -8.16 5.42 4.91
CA VAL A 54 -7.14 6.44 4.66
C VAL A 54 -6.33 6.66 5.94
N ARG A 55 -5.01 6.62 5.82
CA ARG A 55 -4.06 6.90 6.91
C ARG A 55 -3.11 7.98 6.45
N LYS A 56 -2.88 8.97 7.33
CA LYS A 56 -1.79 9.93 7.18
C LYS A 56 -0.47 9.21 7.50
N LEU A 57 0.54 9.43 6.67
CA LEU A 57 1.90 8.98 6.94
C LEU A 57 2.65 10.07 7.72
N GLU A 58 3.39 9.67 8.74
CA GLU A 58 4.44 10.49 9.32
C GLU A 58 5.70 10.23 8.50
N LEU A 59 5.99 11.13 7.56
CA LEU A 59 7.04 10.99 6.56
C LEU A 59 8.41 11.43 7.08
#